data_AF-F1VUE9-F1
#
_entry.id   AF-F1VUE9-F1
#
_cell.length_a   1.000
_cell.length_b   1.000
_cell.length_c   1.000
_cell.angle_alpha   90.00
_cell.angle_beta   90.00
_cell.angle_gamma   90.00
#
_symmetry.space_group_name_H-M   'P 1'
#
loop_
_entity.id
_entity.type
_entity.pdbx_description
1 polymer ?
#
loop_
_entity_poly.entity_id
_entity_poly.type
_entity_poly.pdbx_seq_one_letter_code
_entity_poly.pdbx_strand_id
1 'polypeptide(L)'
;MNTQILARIFLALTCAASLCSAPAAHAERLKDLASIQGVRQNQLLGYGLVVGLDGSGDQTTQTPFTVQSVISMLQGMGVNLPAATTLQLKNVAAVMVTTSLPAFARPGQTLDITVSSMGNAKSLRGGTLLMTPLKGADGQIYAMAQGSLIVGGVGAAAPGAKAQINHLSVGRVSAGATVERAVANSLQEGSAIFLELKESDFSTASLVVDAVINALARARQRRRTAASSRSMHRWARMSGWLFWGRSKAWR
;
A
#
# COMPACT_ATOMS: atom_id res chain seq x y z
N MET A 1 -41.68 10.59 58.26
CA MET A 1 -40.59 10.18 57.34
C MET A 1 -39.46 11.19 57.48
N ASN A 2 -38.28 10.77 57.94
CA ASN A 2 -37.19 11.68 58.33
C ASN A 2 -36.65 12.46 57.12
N THR A 3 -36.77 13.79 57.18
CA THR A 3 -36.23 14.73 56.19
C THR A 3 -34.72 14.54 55.96
N GLN A 4 -33.98 14.10 56.98
CA GLN A 4 -32.56 13.78 56.91
C GLN A 4 -32.24 12.55 56.04
N ILE A 5 -33.15 11.56 55.96
CA ILE A 5 -32.96 10.36 55.12
C ILE A 5 -33.20 10.72 53.65
N LEU A 6 -34.23 11.53 53.38
CA LEU A 6 -34.53 12.04 52.05
C LEU A 6 -33.38 12.91 51.50
N ALA A 7 -32.78 13.77 52.33
CA ALA A 7 -31.62 14.58 51.95
C ALA A 7 -30.39 13.73 51.59
N ARG A 8 -30.12 12.65 52.34
CA ARG A 8 -29.01 11.73 52.06
C ARG A 8 -29.22 10.94 50.77
N ILE A 9 -30.44 10.49 50.51
CA ILE A 9 -30.80 9.79 49.27
C ILE A 9 -30.65 10.74 48.08
N PHE A 10 -31.12 11.99 48.21
CA PHE A 10 -31.02 12.99 47.15
C PHE A 10 -29.56 13.35 46.84
N LEU A 11 -28.71 13.48 47.87
CA LEU A 11 -27.27 13.72 47.71
C LEU A 11 -26.55 12.53 47.06
N ALA A 12 -26.91 11.29 47.44
CA ALA A 12 -26.37 10.09 46.84
C ALA A 12 -26.77 9.96 45.36
N LEU A 13 -28.03 10.31 45.02
CA LEU A 13 -28.51 10.30 43.64
C LEU A 13 -27.84 11.37 42.77
N THR A 14 -27.63 12.58 43.31
CA THR A 14 -26.90 13.64 42.58
C THR A 14 -25.43 13.30 42.38
N CYS A 15 -24.79 12.64 43.35
CA CYS A 15 -23.42 12.18 43.21
C CYS A 15 -23.28 10.99 42.23
N ALA A 16 -24.24 10.06 42.23
CA ALA A 16 -24.27 8.97 41.26
C ALA A 16 -24.53 9.48 39.83
N ALA A 17 -25.39 10.47 39.67
CA ALA A 17 -25.67 11.10 38.38
C ALA A 17 -24.45 11.87 37.84
N SER A 18 -23.63 12.49 38.70
CA SER A 18 -22.41 13.19 38.25
C SER A 18 -21.30 12.23 37.82
N LEU A 19 -21.22 11.03 38.41
CA LEU A 19 -20.26 9.99 38.01
C LEU A 19 -20.57 9.38 36.62
N CYS A 20 -21.85 9.30 36.24
CA CYS A 20 -22.26 8.81 34.92
C CYS A 20 -22.05 9.83 33.77
N SER A 21 -21.79 11.10 34.09
CA SER A 21 -21.56 12.17 33.11
C SER A 21 -20.09 12.39 32.77
N ALA A 22 -19.20 11.47 33.14
CA ALA A 22 -17.80 11.56 32.71
C ALA A 22 -17.75 11.43 31.17
N PRO A 23 -17.24 12.44 30.44
CA PRO A 23 -17.07 12.32 29.00
C PRO A 23 -16.13 11.16 28.72
N ALA A 24 -16.53 10.27 27.80
CA ALA A 24 -15.69 9.18 27.36
C ALA A 24 -14.39 9.77 26.78
N ALA A 25 -13.26 9.51 27.45
CA ALA A 25 -11.97 9.93 26.96
C ALA A 25 -11.63 9.12 25.69
N HIS A 26 -11.91 9.69 24.52
CA HIS A 26 -11.52 9.11 23.26
C HIS A 26 -10.02 9.31 23.04
N ALA A 27 -9.25 8.27 23.32
CA ALA A 27 -7.84 8.22 22.95
C ALA A 27 -7.71 7.91 21.47
N GLU A 28 -7.67 8.94 20.64
CA GLU A 28 -7.43 8.78 19.21
C GLU A 28 -5.95 8.44 18.95
N ARG A 29 -5.69 7.52 18.03
CA ARG A 29 -4.32 7.09 17.75
C ARG A 29 -3.67 8.07 16.78
N LEU A 30 -2.42 8.44 17.03
CA LEU A 30 -1.67 9.34 16.15
C LEU A 30 -1.62 8.86 14.69
N LYS A 31 -1.59 7.55 14.44
CA LYS A 31 -1.62 6.96 13.08
C LYS A 31 -2.96 7.16 12.35
N ASP A 32 -4.03 7.42 13.10
CA ASP A 32 -5.36 7.65 12.56
C ASP A 32 -5.55 9.15 12.24
N LEU A 33 -4.81 10.02 12.94
CA LEU A 33 -4.80 11.48 12.77
C LEU A 33 -3.76 12.02 11.78
N ALA A 34 -2.62 11.33 11.65
CA ALA A 34 -1.47 11.82 10.90
C ALA A 34 -0.93 10.77 9.93
N SER A 35 -0.42 11.24 8.80
CA SER A 35 0.38 10.48 7.85
C SER A 35 1.84 10.92 7.92
N ILE A 36 2.75 10.08 7.46
CA ILE A 36 4.17 10.45 7.40
C ILE A 36 4.43 11.13 6.05
N GLN A 37 4.99 12.33 6.09
CA GLN A 37 5.30 13.09 4.89
C GLN A 37 6.26 12.29 4.00
N GLY A 38 5.99 12.23 2.69
CA GLY A 38 6.77 11.47 1.71
C GLY A 38 6.35 10.00 1.56
N VAL A 39 5.48 9.47 2.42
CA VAL A 39 4.94 8.10 2.28
C VAL A 39 3.71 8.12 1.38
N ARG A 40 3.93 8.00 0.07
CA ARG A 40 2.86 8.01 -0.94
C ARG A 40 2.92 6.75 -1.81
N GLN A 41 1.76 6.27 -2.25
CA GLN A 41 1.71 5.29 -3.33
C GLN A 41 2.05 5.99 -4.64
N ASN A 42 2.93 5.39 -5.44
CA ASN A 42 3.34 5.95 -6.72
C ASN A 42 2.63 5.20 -7.84
N GLN A 43 1.93 5.93 -8.70
CA GLN A 43 1.27 5.31 -9.86
C GLN A 43 2.33 4.98 -10.90
N LEU A 44 2.29 3.74 -11.40
CA LEU A 44 3.13 3.33 -12.51
C LEU A 44 2.26 3.10 -13.74
N LEU A 45 2.78 3.52 -14.88
CA LEU A 45 2.14 3.41 -16.18
C LEU A 45 3.09 2.77 -17.19
N GLY A 46 2.56 1.87 -18.00
CA GLY A 46 3.30 1.20 -19.06
C GLY A 46 2.47 1.15 -20.33
N TYR A 47 3.17 1.20 -21.46
CA TYR A 47 2.59 0.93 -22.76
C TYR A 47 3.05 -0.45 -23.23
N GLY A 48 2.10 -1.34 -23.48
CA GLY A 48 2.36 -2.75 -23.75
C GLY A 48 1.58 -3.28 -24.93
N LEU A 49 1.87 -4.55 -25.26
CA LEU A 49 1.16 -5.31 -26.28
C LEU A 49 0.54 -6.55 -25.65
N VAL A 50 -0.73 -6.78 -25.96
CA VAL A 50 -1.42 -8.04 -25.64
C VAL A 50 -1.52 -8.86 -26.91
N VAL A 51 -1.15 -10.13 -26.84
CA VAL A 51 -1.16 -11.08 -27.96
C VAL A 51 -2.04 -12.29 -27.63
N GLY A 52 -2.38 -13.09 -28.64
CA GLY A 52 -3.19 -14.30 -28.47
C GLY A 52 -4.69 -14.03 -28.37
N LEU A 53 -5.14 -12.87 -28.85
CA LEU A 53 -6.56 -12.54 -28.93
C LEU A 53 -7.23 -13.30 -30.09
N ASP A 54 -8.47 -13.75 -29.91
CA ASP A 54 -9.24 -14.53 -30.88
C ASP A 54 -9.95 -13.62 -31.91
N GLY A 55 -9.17 -12.91 -32.74
CA GLY A 55 -9.70 -11.97 -33.72
C GLY A 55 -10.31 -10.69 -33.15
N SER A 56 -10.18 -10.48 -31.83
CA SER A 56 -10.72 -9.33 -31.08
C SER A 56 -9.71 -8.21 -30.85
N GLY A 57 -8.52 -8.30 -31.44
CA GLY A 57 -7.47 -7.28 -31.38
C GLY A 57 -7.76 -6.02 -32.19
N ASP A 58 -6.74 -5.20 -32.35
CA ASP A 58 -6.83 -3.89 -32.96
C ASP A 58 -6.97 -3.93 -34.48
N GLN A 59 -7.78 -3.03 -35.04
CA GLN A 59 -7.92 -2.89 -36.49
C GLN A 59 -6.88 -1.90 -37.01
N THR A 60 -6.01 -2.38 -37.89
CA THR A 60 -4.81 -1.65 -38.34
C THR A 60 -5.09 -0.36 -39.10
N THR A 61 -6.29 -0.20 -39.66
CA THR A 61 -6.74 1.04 -40.31
C THR A 61 -7.07 2.15 -39.31
N GLN A 62 -7.44 1.81 -38.07
CA GLN A 62 -7.86 2.78 -37.05
C GLN A 62 -6.79 3.02 -35.98
N THR A 63 -5.88 2.07 -35.80
CA THR A 63 -4.85 2.11 -34.75
C THR A 63 -3.45 1.87 -35.34
N PRO A 64 -2.90 2.83 -36.12
CA PRO A 64 -1.58 2.69 -36.74
C PRO A 64 -0.44 2.54 -35.71
N PHE A 65 -0.64 3.06 -34.49
CA PHE A 65 0.32 2.93 -33.39
C PHE A 65 0.54 1.49 -32.94
N THR A 66 -0.48 0.62 -33.01
CA THR A 66 -0.34 -0.81 -32.67
C THR A 66 0.59 -1.51 -33.66
N VAL A 67 0.47 -1.18 -34.96
CA VAL A 67 1.35 -1.70 -36.02
C VAL A 67 2.79 -1.25 -35.76
N GLN A 68 3.00 0.03 -35.50
CA GLN A 68 4.32 0.55 -35.21
C GLN A 68 4.94 -0.10 -33.96
N SER A 69 4.13 -0.38 -32.95
CA SER A 69 4.59 -1.00 -31.71
C SER A 69 5.05 -2.43 -31.90
N VAL A 70 4.32 -3.21 -32.70
CA VAL A 70 4.73 -4.57 -33.09
C VAL A 70 6.03 -4.52 -33.91
N ILE A 71 6.15 -3.59 -34.84
CA ILE A 71 7.38 -3.39 -35.63
C ILE A 71 8.56 -3.07 -34.72
N SER A 72 8.43 -2.09 -33.83
CA SER A 72 9.50 -1.69 -32.90
C SER A 72 9.90 -2.84 -31.96
N MET A 73 8.93 -3.63 -31.49
CA MET A 73 9.19 -4.83 -30.68
C MET A 73 10.00 -5.86 -31.47
N LEU A 74 9.55 -6.20 -32.68
CA LEU A 74 10.22 -7.18 -33.54
C LEU A 74 11.64 -6.74 -33.91
N GLN A 75 11.82 -5.46 -34.23
CA GLN A 75 13.14 -4.86 -34.47
C GLN A 75 14.05 -4.94 -33.23
N GLY A 76 13.51 -4.65 -32.04
CA GLY A 76 14.23 -4.79 -30.77
C GLY A 76 14.64 -6.23 -30.45
N MET A 77 13.94 -7.22 -31.02
CA MET A 77 14.29 -8.65 -30.95
C MET A 77 15.22 -9.10 -32.10
N GLY A 78 15.70 -8.19 -32.94
CA GLY A 78 16.59 -8.49 -34.06
C GLY A 78 15.89 -9.02 -35.31
N VAL A 79 14.56 -8.96 -35.38
CA VAL A 79 13.78 -9.34 -36.57
C VAL A 79 13.75 -8.18 -37.54
N ASN A 80 14.29 -8.40 -38.74
CA ASN A 80 14.29 -7.39 -39.79
C ASN A 80 13.04 -7.53 -40.67
N LEU A 81 12.15 -6.53 -40.63
CA LEU A 81 10.91 -6.52 -41.40
C LEU A 81 11.09 -5.72 -42.71
N PRO A 82 10.64 -6.24 -43.86
CA PRO A 82 10.64 -5.48 -45.10
C PRO A 82 9.64 -4.32 -45.02
N ALA A 83 10.04 -3.14 -45.52
CA ALA A 83 9.35 -1.86 -45.37
C ALA A 83 7.90 -1.80 -45.90
N ALA A 84 7.47 -2.79 -46.70
CA ALA A 84 6.15 -2.81 -47.35
C ALA A 84 5.19 -3.89 -46.78
N THR A 85 5.50 -4.50 -45.63
CA THR A 85 4.64 -5.54 -45.07
C THR A 85 3.40 -4.94 -44.41
N THR A 86 2.24 -5.06 -45.04
CA THR A 86 0.96 -4.69 -44.41
C THR A 86 0.59 -5.72 -43.35
N LEU A 87 1.05 -5.52 -42.11
CA LEU A 87 0.69 -6.38 -40.99
C LEU A 87 -0.79 -6.18 -40.65
N GLN A 88 -1.56 -7.26 -40.56
CA GLN A 88 -2.94 -7.25 -40.05
C GLN A 88 -2.95 -7.80 -38.63
N LEU A 89 -3.30 -6.97 -37.66
CA LEU A 89 -3.13 -7.26 -36.23
C LEU A 89 -4.45 -7.64 -35.53
N LYS A 90 -5.25 -8.52 -36.12
CA LYS A 90 -6.53 -8.94 -35.51
C LYS A 90 -6.37 -9.72 -34.19
N ASN A 91 -5.16 -10.20 -33.88
CA ASN A 91 -4.87 -11.00 -32.68
C ASN A 91 -3.96 -10.26 -31.68
N VAL A 92 -3.70 -8.97 -31.92
CA VAL A 92 -2.82 -8.15 -31.08
C VAL A 92 -3.53 -6.84 -30.74
N ALA A 93 -3.40 -6.38 -29.51
CA ALA A 93 -3.92 -5.10 -29.07
C ALA A 93 -2.83 -4.28 -28.37
N ALA A 94 -2.81 -2.98 -28.65
CA ALA A 94 -2.05 -2.00 -27.89
C ALA A 94 -2.80 -1.68 -26.59
N VAL A 95 -2.08 -1.78 -25.48
CA VAL A 95 -2.68 -1.64 -24.14
C VAL A 95 -1.91 -0.67 -23.27
N MET A 96 -2.66 -0.08 -22.35
CA MET A 96 -2.11 0.66 -21.23
C MET A 96 -2.15 -0.22 -19.98
N VAL A 97 -1.02 -0.33 -19.31
CA VAL A 97 -0.87 -1.08 -18.06
C VAL A 97 -0.72 -0.10 -16.92
N THR A 98 -1.53 -0.24 -15.89
CA THR A 98 -1.49 0.61 -14.69
C THR A 98 -1.38 -0.23 -13.43
N THR A 99 -0.63 0.29 -12.46
CA THR A 99 -0.53 -0.27 -11.12
C THR A 99 -0.16 0.82 -10.12
N SER A 100 -0.31 0.53 -8.82
CA SER A 100 0.17 1.40 -7.74
C SER A 100 1.33 0.71 -7.02
N LEU A 101 2.47 1.40 -6.96
CA LEU A 101 3.65 0.99 -6.22
C LEU A 101 3.54 1.48 -4.77
N PRO A 102 3.51 0.58 -3.78
CA PRO A 102 3.51 0.95 -2.37
C PRO A 102 4.77 1.74 -1.97
N ALA A 103 4.63 2.65 -1.00
CA ALA A 103 5.67 3.58 -0.55
C ALA A 103 6.95 2.93 0.04
N PHE A 104 6.94 1.61 0.24
CA PHE A 104 8.06 0.83 0.78
C PHE A 104 8.23 -0.49 0.02
N ALA A 105 7.82 -0.50 -1.24
CA ALA A 105 7.97 -1.67 -2.09
C ALA A 105 9.46 -2.03 -2.24
N ARG A 106 9.76 -3.31 -2.18
CA ARG A 106 11.13 -3.83 -2.33
C ARG A 106 11.28 -4.53 -3.67
N PRO A 107 12.47 -4.50 -4.28
CA PRO A 107 12.74 -5.31 -5.46
C PRO A 107 12.37 -6.78 -5.25
N GLY A 108 11.74 -7.38 -6.26
CA GLY A 108 11.23 -8.75 -6.22
C GLY A 108 9.81 -8.91 -5.65
N GLN A 109 9.20 -7.85 -5.10
CA GLN A 109 7.78 -7.92 -4.72
C GLN A 109 6.89 -7.93 -5.95
N THR A 110 5.81 -8.70 -5.90
CA THR A 110 4.81 -8.75 -6.95
C THR A 110 3.69 -7.76 -6.71
N LEU A 111 3.17 -7.16 -7.79
CA LEU A 111 2.07 -6.22 -7.80
C LEU A 111 0.97 -6.70 -8.74
N ASP A 112 -0.27 -6.43 -8.36
CA ASP A 112 -1.41 -6.57 -9.26
C ASP A 112 -1.41 -5.46 -10.29
N ILE A 113 -1.74 -5.80 -11.53
CA ILE A 113 -1.85 -4.83 -12.62
C ILE A 113 -3.23 -4.86 -13.25
N THR A 114 -3.63 -3.70 -13.75
CA THR A 114 -4.80 -3.55 -14.61
C THR A 114 -4.32 -3.20 -16.01
N VAL A 115 -4.86 -3.91 -16.99
CA VAL A 115 -4.51 -3.76 -18.41
C VAL A 115 -5.76 -3.33 -19.15
N SER A 116 -5.68 -2.20 -19.82
CA SER A 116 -6.80 -1.62 -20.56
C SER A 116 -6.43 -1.45 -22.02
N SER A 117 -7.35 -1.81 -22.91
CA SER A 117 -7.19 -1.55 -24.34
C SER A 117 -7.03 -0.05 -24.58
N MET A 118 -5.98 0.34 -25.30
CA MET A 118 -5.76 1.72 -25.71
C MET A 118 -6.34 2.00 -27.10
N GLY A 119 -6.44 0.96 -27.93
CA GLY A 119 -7.01 1.01 -29.27
C GLY A 119 -8.49 0.63 -29.31
N ASN A 120 -8.85 -0.09 -30.36
CA ASN A 120 -10.24 -0.47 -30.68
C ASN A 120 -10.48 -1.99 -30.56
N ALA A 121 -9.59 -2.70 -29.85
CA ALA A 121 -9.78 -4.10 -29.52
C ALA A 121 -11.17 -4.35 -28.87
N LYS A 122 -11.89 -5.33 -29.41
CA LYS A 122 -13.24 -5.71 -28.95
C LYS A 122 -13.21 -6.45 -27.62
N SER A 123 -12.14 -7.19 -27.35
CA SER A 123 -11.95 -7.91 -26.10
C SER A 123 -10.47 -8.20 -25.86
N LEU A 124 -10.07 -8.13 -24.59
CA LEU A 124 -8.76 -8.59 -24.11
C LEU A 124 -8.79 -10.02 -23.55
N ARG A 125 -9.94 -10.72 -23.64
CA ARG A 125 -10.13 -12.05 -23.08
C ARG A 125 -9.23 -13.06 -23.78
N GLY A 126 -8.56 -13.91 -23.00
CA GLY A 126 -7.65 -14.94 -23.50
C GLY A 126 -6.29 -14.38 -23.95
N GLY A 127 -6.12 -13.06 -23.93
CA GLY A 127 -4.85 -12.42 -24.27
C GLY A 127 -3.77 -12.63 -23.21
N THR A 128 -2.52 -12.48 -23.64
CA THR A 128 -1.34 -12.43 -22.77
C THR A 128 -0.61 -11.11 -22.96
N LEU A 129 -0.36 -10.40 -21.86
CA LEU A 129 0.44 -9.19 -21.83
C LEU A 129 1.91 -9.58 -21.98
N LEU A 130 2.55 -9.03 -23.01
CA LEU A 130 3.99 -9.14 -23.20
C LEU A 130 4.74 -8.28 -22.18
N MET A 131 5.98 -8.66 -21.90
CA MET A 131 6.89 -7.93 -20.99
C MET A 131 6.85 -6.43 -21.26
N THR A 132 6.32 -5.68 -20.29
CA THR A 132 6.02 -4.25 -20.40
C THR A 132 6.66 -3.51 -19.21
N PRO A 133 7.61 -2.59 -19.46
CA PRO A 133 8.16 -1.78 -18.40
C PRO A 133 7.14 -0.75 -17.89
N LEU A 134 6.99 -0.66 -16.57
CA LEU A 134 6.12 0.30 -15.91
C LEU A 134 6.95 1.45 -15.33
N LYS A 135 6.62 2.66 -15.77
CA LYS A 135 7.33 3.88 -15.44
C LYS A 135 6.59 4.71 -14.41
N GLY A 136 7.33 5.38 -13.54
CA GLY A 136 6.82 6.42 -12.67
C GLY A 136 6.63 7.75 -13.41
N ALA A 137 6.16 8.77 -12.69
CA ALA A 137 6.02 10.13 -13.22
C ALA A 137 7.36 10.80 -13.61
N ASP A 138 8.47 10.29 -13.09
CA ASP A 138 9.85 10.67 -13.41
C ASP A 138 10.40 9.98 -14.68
N GLY A 139 9.59 9.12 -15.32
CA GLY A 139 9.98 8.35 -16.51
C GLY A 139 10.90 7.16 -16.24
N GLN A 140 11.26 6.90 -14.99
CA GLN A 140 12.12 5.77 -14.59
C GLN A 140 11.29 4.49 -14.48
N ILE A 141 11.91 3.35 -14.81
CA ILE A 141 11.27 2.04 -14.70
C ILE A 141 11.35 1.58 -13.24
N TYR A 142 10.19 1.29 -12.64
CA TYR A 142 10.09 0.79 -11.27
C TYR A 142 9.61 -0.65 -11.20
N ALA A 143 8.87 -1.13 -12.21
CA ALA A 143 8.37 -2.49 -12.25
C ALA A 143 8.32 -3.02 -13.69
N MET A 144 8.36 -4.34 -13.83
CA MET A 144 8.18 -5.05 -15.09
C MET A 144 6.89 -5.87 -15.02
N ALA A 145 5.99 -5.66 -15.98
CA ALA A 145 4.67 -6.29 -16.05
C ALA A 145 4.60 -7.33 -17.16
N GLN A 146 3.98 -8.48 -16.90
CA GLN A 146 3.70 -9.53 -17.89
C GLN A 146 2.62 -10.49 -17.36
N GLY A 147 2.01 -11.26 -18.27
CA GLY A 147 1.20 -12.41 -17.88
C GLY A 147 -0.16 -12.49 -18.58
N SER A 148 -0.86 -13.60 -18.35
CA SER A 148 -2.17 -13.88 -18.93
C SER A 148 -3.26 -13.01 -18.31
N LEU A 149 -4.12 -12.42 -19.14
CA LEU A 149 -5.17 -11.54 -18.69
C LEU A 149 -6.41 -12.33 -18.27
N ILE A 150 -6.96 -11.93 -17.12
CA ILE A 150 -8.27 -12.36 -16.66
C ILE A 150 -9.24 -11.20 -16.89
N VAL A 151 -10.26 -11.40 -17.71
CA VAL A 151 -11.30 -10.40 -18.02
C VAL A 151 -12.60 -10.84 -17.36
N GLY A 152 -13.16 -9.97 -16.52
CA GLY A 152 -14.47 -10.19 -15.92
C GLY A 152 -15.58 -9.89 -16.91
N GLY A 153 -16.38 -10.89 -17.30
CA GLY A 153 -17.54 -10.68 -18.17
C GLY A 153 -17.97 -11.92 -18.95
N VAL A 154 -19.28 -12.08 -19.10
CA VAL A 154 -19.89 -13.08 -19.98
C VAL A 154 -20.32 -12.35 -21.24
N GLY A 155 -19.52 -12.46 -22.31
CA GLY A 155 -19.88 -11.98 -23.64
C GLY A 155 -20.76 -12.99 -24.36
N ALA A 156 -22.00 -13.19 -23.91
CA ALA A 156 -22.97 -14.02 -24.60
C ALA A 156 -24.24 -13.21 -24.85
N ALA A 157 -24.35 -12.68 -26.07
CA ALA A 157 -25.59 -12.11 -26.57
C ALA A 157 -26.48 -13.27 -27.05
N ALA A 158 -27.64 -13.47 -26.41
CA ALA A 158 -28.70 -14.27 -26.99
C ALA A 158 -29.26 -13.55 -28.24
N PRO A 159 -29.79 -14.25 -29.25
CA PRO A 159 -30.45 -13.61 -30.39
C PRO A 159 -31.62 -12.76 -29.87
N GLY A 160 -31.47 -11.43 -29.86
CA GLY A 160 -32.50 -10.49 -29.41
C GLY A 160 -32.21 -9.72 -28.12
N ALA A 161 -31.12 -10.00 -27.39
CA ALA A 161 -30.79 -9.23 -26.18
C ALA A 161 -29.30 -8.86 -26.09
N LYS A 162 -29.02 -7.55 -26.05
CA LYS A 162 -27.68 -7.01 -25.73
C LYS A 162 -27.40 -7.15 -24.23
N ALA A 163 -27.14 -8.36 -23.76
CA ALA A 163 -26.67 -8.57 -22.39
C ALA A 163 -25.14 -8.40 -22.34
N GLN A 164 -24.64 -7.16 -22.49
CA GLN A 164 -23.25 -6.85 -22.18
C GLN A 164 -23.14 -6.51 -20.70
N ILE A 165 -23.03 -7.54 -19.86
CA ILE A 165 -22.71 -7.38 -18.44
C ILE A 165 -21.18 -7.49 -18.34
N ASN A 166 -20.53 -6.34 -18.16
CA ASN A 166 -19.08 -6.08 -17.98
C ASN A 166 -18.28 -5.64 -19.22
N HIS A 167 -17.24 -4.82 -18.96
CA HIS A 167 -16.33 -4.26 -19.96
C HIS A 167 -15.26 -5.28 -20.37
N LEU A 168 -15.35 -5.81 -21.60
CA LEU A 168 -14.41 -6.80 -22.14
C LEU A 168 -13.05 -6.22 -22.54
N SER A 169 -12.91 -4.90 -22.54
CA SER A 169 -11.72 -4.14 -22.93
C SER A 169 -10.71 -3.91 -21.79
N VAL A 170 -11.02 -4.41 -20.59
CA VAL A 170 -10.15 -4.30 -19.41
C VAL A 170 -9.91 -5.70 -18.82
N GLY A 171 -8.65 -6.03 -18.59
CA GLY A 171 -8.24 -7.25 -17.91
C GLY A 171 -7.40 -6.95 -16.68
N ARG A 172 -7.35 -7.90 -15.76
CA ARG A 172 -6.42 -7.88 -14.62
C ARG A 172 -5.43 -9.02 -14.74
N VAL A 173 -4.22 -8.79 -14.23
CA VAL A 173 -3.24 -9.85 -13.99
C VAL A 173 -2.84 -9.75 -12.53
N SER A 174 -3.24 -10.76 -11.75
CA SER A 174 -2.83 -10.87 -10.35
C SER A 174 -1.35 -11.20 -10.27
N ALA A 175 -0.62 -10.52 -9.39
CA ALA A 175 0.84 -10.63 -9.28
C ALA A 175 1.58 -10.48 -10.64
N GLY A 176 0.98 -9.72 -11.57
CA GLY A 176 1.46 -9.58 -12.94
C GLY A 176 2.62 -8.62 -13.13
N ALA A 177 3.01 -7.84 -12.12
CA ALA A 177 4.21 -7.02 -12.17
C ALA A 177 5.19 -7.37 -11.06
N THR A 178 6.48 -7.27 -11.34
CA THR A 178 7.56 -7.42 -10.36
C THR A 178 8.27 -6.09 -10.19
N VAL A 179 8.52 -5.69 -8.94
CA VAL A 179 9.24 -4.46 -8.62
C VAL A 179 10.73 -4.65 -8.93
N GLU A 180 11.29 -3.75 -9.73
CA GLU A 180 12.72 -3.73 -10.07
C GLU A 180 13.48 -2.71 -9.21
N ARG A 181 12.81 -1.62 -8.84
CA ARG A 181 13.43 -0.50 -8.13
C ARG A 181 12.54 -0.01 -7.00
N ALA A 182 13.14 0.21 -5.83
CA ALA A 182 12.46 0.89 -4.73
C ALA A 182 12.39 2.39 -4.99
N VAL A 183 11.32 3.04 -4.51
CA VAL A 183 11.23 4.51 -4.54
C VAL A 183 12.14 5.07 -3.45
N ALA A 184 13.00 6.01 -3.81
CA ALA A 184 13.78 6.77 -2.84
C ALA A 184 12.82 7.52 -1.92
N ASN A 185 12.81 7.18 -0.64
CA ASN A 185 11.95 7.81 0.35
C ASN A 185 12.83 8.67 1.27
N SER A 186 12.46 9.93 1.46
CA SER A 186 13.20 10.89 2.30
C SER A 186 13.37 10.42 3.75
N LEU A 187 12.53 9.50 4.21
CA LEU A 187 12.66 8.83 5.51
C LEU A 187 13.92 7.95 5.65
N GLN A 188 14.51 7.48 4.55
CA GLN A 188 15.75 6.70 4.59
C GLN A 188 16.99 7.58 4.75
N GLU A 189 16.91 8.85 4.31
CA GLU A 189 18.04 9.78 4.28
C GLU A 189 17.99 10.82 5.41
N GLY A 190 16.80 11.15 5.93
CA GLY A 190 16.61 12.17 6.97
C GLY A 190 16.74 11.68 8.41
N SER A 191 17.31 12.50 9.29
CA SER A 191 17.32 12.28 10.75
C SER A 191 16.01 12.68 11.45
N ALA A 192 15.02 13.19 10.70
CA ALA A 192 13.76 13.69 11.19
C ALA A 192 12.59 13.07 10.42
N ILE A 193 11.51 12.77 11.14
CA ILE A 193 10.25 12.27 10.57
C ILE A 193 9.25 13.42 10.63
N PHE A 194 8.75 13.84 9.47
CA PHE A 194 7.69 14.82 9.39
C PHE A 194 6.33 14.12 9.38
N LEU A 195 5.44 14.56 10.26
CA LEU A 195 4.07 14.06 10.37
C LEU A 195 3.13 15.13 9.83
N GLU A 196 2.31 14.75 8.86
CA GLU A 196 1.30 15.59 8.25
C GLU A 196 -0.08 15.19 8.81
N LEU A 197 -0.74 16.12 9.49
CA LEU A 197 -2.10 15.90 10.00
C LEU A 197 -3.07 15.81 8.82
N LYS A 198 -4.06 14.92 8.94
CA LYS A 198 -5.12 14.78 7.93
C LYS A 198 -6.03 16.00 7.89
N GLU A 199 -6.24 16.63 9.04
CA GLU A 199 -7.00 17.87 9.18
C GLU A 199 -6.09 19.00 9.61
N SER A 200 -6.24 20.15 8.94
CA SER A 200 -5.44 21.35 9.16
C SER A 200 -5.96 22.12 10.39
N ASP A 201 -5.61 21.67 11.59
CA ASP A 201 -5.91 22.36 12.85
C ASP A 201 -4.65 22.57 13.70
N PHE A 202 -4.38 23.83 14.03
CA PHE A 202 -3.26 24.23 14.87
C PHE A 202 -3.37 23.71 16.31
N SER A 203 -4.59 23.62 16.84
CA SER A 203 -4.82 23.14 18.22
C SER A 203 -4.43 21.67 18.33
N THR A 204 -4.91 20.86 17.39
CA THR A 204 -4.55 19.45 17.24
C THR A 204 -3.05 19.26 17.02
N ALA A 205 -2.42 20.10 16.18
CA ALA A 205 -0.97 20.05 15.97
C ALA A 205 -0.17 20.26 17.26
N SER A 206 -0.54 21.27 18.06
CA SER A 206 0.12 21.52 19.35
C SER A 206 -0.02 20.33 20.30
N LEU A 207 -1.22 19.76 20.42
CA LEU A 207 -1.49 18.60 21.26
C LEU A 207 -0.71 17.35 20.82
N VAL A 208 -0.59 17.14 19.50
CA VAL A 208 0.21 16.04 18.94
C VAL A 208 1.69 16.22 19.30
N VAL A 209 2.24 17.42 19.15
CA VAL A 209 3.64 17.71 19.48
C VAL A 209 3.91 17.41 20.96
N ASP A 210 3.07 17.92 21.85
CA ASP A 210 3.20 17.67 23.30
C ASP A 210 3.10 16.19 23.64
N ALA A 211 2.14 15.48 23.03
CA ALA A 211 1.96 14.04 23.22
C ALA A 211 3.20 13.24 22.78
N VAL A 212 3.80 13.59 21.64
CA VAL A 212 5.01 12.95 21.11
C VAL A 212 6.22 13.22 22.01
N ILE A 213 6.43 14.47 22.43
CA ILE A 213 7.54 14.84 23.34
C ILE A 213 7.44 14.07 24.65
N ASN A 214 6.25 14.03 25.25
CA ASN A 214 5.99 13.31 26.50
C ASN A 214 6.15 11.79 26.35
N ALA A 215 5.78 11.22 25.20
CA ALA A 215 5.99 9.80 24.91
C ALA A 215 7.50 9.47 24.79
N LEU A 216 8.27 10.29 24.07
CA LEU A 216 9.72 10.11 23.91
C LEU A 216 10.47 10.25 25.23
N ALA A 217 10.08 11.21 26.08
CA ALA A 217 10.65 11.38 27.42
C ALA A 217 10.44 10.13 28.28
N ARG A 218 9.22 9.58 28.31
CA ARG A 218 8.90 8.32 29.01
C ARG A 218 9.72 7.13 28.48
N ALA A 219 9.89 7.04 27.16
CA ALA A 219 10.68 5.98 26.53
C ALA A 219 12.18 6.07 26.91
N ARG A 220 12.77 7.28 26.93
CA ARG A 220 14.14 7.51 27.41
C ARG A 220 14.31 7.08 28.86
N GLN A 221 13.36 7.44 29.73
CA GLN A 221 13.43 7.08 31.14
C GLN A 221 13.42 5.56 31.36
N ARG A 222 12.55 4.84 30.64
CA ARG A 222 12.51 3.36 30.68
C ARG A 222 13.82 2.71 30.20
N ARG A 223 14.49 3.27 29.18
CA ARG A 223 15.79 2.75 28.72
C ARG A 223 16.89 2.98 29.74
N ARG A 224 16.90 4.13 30.43
CA ARG A 224 17.88 4.42 31.50
C ARG A 224 17.71 3.48 32.69
N THR A 225 16.48 3.24 33.12
CA THR A 225 16.20 2.31 34.23
C THR A 225 16.47 0.85 33.87
N ALA A 226 16.20 0.44 32.63
CA ALA A 226 16.55 -0.91 32.15
C ALA A 226 18.07 -1.11 32.00
N ALA A 227 18.80 -0.07 31.59
CA ALA A 227 20.26 -0.11 31.52
C ALA A 227 20.90 -0.16 32.92
N SER A 228 20.35 0.58 33.89
CA SER A 228 20.84 0.55 35.28
C SER A 228 20.51 -0.76 35.99
N SER A 229 19.38 -1.41 35.71
CA SER A 229 19.10 -2.73 36.30
C SER A 229 19.99 -3.84 35.72
N ARG A 230 20.31 -3.77 34.42
CA ARG A 230 21.25 -4.71 33.77
C ARG A 230 22.68 -4.54 34.28
N SER A 231 23.13 -3.31 34.53
CA SER A 231 24.46 -3.08 35.14
C SER A 231 24.50 -3.56 36.59
N MET A 232 23.43 -3.37 37.38
CA MET A 232 23.30 -3.91 38.73
C MET A 232 23.32 -5.45 38.77
N HIS A 233 22.59 -6.14 37.89
CA HIS A 233 22.62 -7.60 37.81
C HIS A 233 23.98 -8.16 37.38
N ARG A 234 24.75 -7.39 36.59
CA ARG A 234 26.12 -7.75 36.20
C ARG A 234 27.11 -7.47 37.32
N TRP A 235 26.95 -6.36 38.05
CA TRP A 235 27.69 -6.09 39.28
C TRP A 235 27.43 -7.14 40.35
N ALA A 236 26.18 -7.51 40.62
CA ALA A 236 25.82 -8.55 41.59
C ALA A 236 26.33 -9.96 41.21
N ARG A 237 26.54 -10.23 39.91
CA ARG A 237 27.21 -11.46 39.45
C ARG A 237 28.74 -11.39 39.52
N MET A 238 29.33 -10.20 39.39
CA MET A 238 30.79 -10.01 39.46
C MET A 238 31.30 -9.80 40.90
N SER A 239 30.48 -9.22 41.77
CA SER A 239 30.73 -9.11 43.21
C SER A 239 30.06 -10.28 43.90
N GLY A 240 30.81 -11.37 44.07
CA GLY A 240 30.33 -12.62 44.68
C GLY A 240 29.81 -12.43 46.10
N TRP A 241 28.54 -12.06 46.24
CA TRP A 241 27.83 -12.05 47.52
C TRP A 241 27.45 -13.49 47.89
N LEU A 242 28.37 -14.17 48.57
CA LEU A 242 28.04 -15.25 49.49
C LEU A 242 27.13 -14.67 50.59
N PHE A 243 25.83 -14.90 50.51
CA PHE A 243 24.94 -14.81 51.67
C PHE A 243 24.79 -16.23 52.23
N TRP A 244 25.78 -16.68 53.00
CA TRP A 244 25.66 -17.85 53.86
C TRP A 244 25.36 -17.37 55.27
N GLY A 245 24.14 -17.64 55.74
CA GLY A 245 23.67 -17.27 57.08
C GLY A 245 22.70 -18.32 57.61
N ARG A 246 23.16 -19.57 57.72
CA ARG A 246 22.53 -20.60 58.54
C ARG A 246 22.98 -20.36 59.98
N SER A 247 22.07 -20.07 60.91
CA SER A 247 22.31 -20.35 62.34
C SER A 247 21.33 -21.43 62.79
N LYS A 248 21.89 -22.61 63.05
CA LYS A 248 21.28 -23.67 63.85
C LYS A 248 22.14 -23.86 65.11
N ALA A 249 21.43 -24.01 66.22
CA ALA A 249 21.81 -24.66 67.49
C ALA A 249 22.75 -23.92 68.44
N TRP A 250 22.26 -23.66 69.67
CA TRP A 250 22.83 -24.21 70.92
C TRP A 250 21.72 -24.34 71.99
N ARG A 251 21.66 -25.53 72.60
CA ARG A 251 20.80 -26.06 73.68
C ARG A 251 19.40 -26.53 73.32
#